data_AF-A0A1X2HBA4-F1
#
_entry.id   AF-A0A1X2HBA4-F1
#
_cell.length_a   1.000
_cell.length_b   1.000
_cell.length_c   1.000
_cell.angle_alpha   90.00
_cell.angle_beta   90.00
_cell.angle_gamma   90.00
#
_symmetry.space_group_name_H-M   'P 1'
#
loop_
_entity.id
_entity.type
_entity.pdbx_description
1 polymer ?
#
loop_
_entity_poly.entity_id
_entity_poly.type
_entity_poly.pdbx_seq_one_letter_code
_entity_poly.pdbx_strand_id
1 'polypeptide(L)'
;MVTRLQALWHRSMTRLIVDFDLTLTNTETTPILGQFGLDTGKHCKQPWSYFVSTYMDDYGKMEQREAEARSLARIHQNGVFKGLTRAQIYEYGQSRSASLLRAGVKEALGERPFDVVSVNWSPDWIRGVLDTLPVRQVYCNDLIYDGDYATGEIEPAVLVTEDKQAVIRKHVPEGDYLYVGDSMGDLLPLVDARIPIVIGDNKKLLDTLRDSYSICLQEPSTPSSRPQGRVGYRVDQWDQISSILSSSVSS
;
A
#
# COMPACT_ATOMS: atom_id res chain seq x y z
N MET A 1 27.39 -36.07 8.63
CA MET A 1 26.53 -35.64 9.76
C MET A 1 26.81 -34.18 10.09
N VAL A 2 26.76 -33.32 9.08
CA VAL A 2 26.77 -31.86 9.20
C VAL A 2 25.32 -31.50 9.46
N THR A 3 25.03 -31.32 10.73
CA THR A 3 23.71 -31.35 11.33
C THR A 3 22.86 -30.17 10.87
N ARG A 4 21.53 -30.42 10.83
CA ARG A 4 20.39 -29.49 10.64
C ARG A 4 20.49 -28.07 11.22
N LEU A 5 21.53 -27.76 12.00
CA LEU A 5 21.79 -26.47 12.63
C LEU A 5 22.20 -25.37 11.63
N GLN A 6 22.88 -25.69 10.52
CA GLN A 6 23.16 -24.69 9.47
C GLN A 6 21.92 -24.35 8.62
N ALA A 7 20.95 -25.27 8.50
CA ALA A 7 19.66 -25.00 7.87
C ALA A 7 18.70 -24.20 8.77
N LEU A 8 18.96 -24.16 10.09
CA LEU A 8 18.19 -23.38 11.07
C LEU A 8 18.72 -21.95 11.26
N TRP A 9 19.89 -21.61 10.71
CA TRP A 9 20.47 -20.26 10.79
C TRP A 9 19.98 -19.30 9.70
N HIS A 10 19.26 -19.78 8.69
CA HIS A 10 18.42 -18.95 7.84
C HIS A 10 16.98 -18.97 8.35
N ARG A 11 16.76 -18.47 9.58
CA ARG A 11 15.43 -17.91 9.89
C ARG A 11 15.27 -16.68 9.01
N SER A 12 14.58 -16.89 7.89
CA SER A 12 14.04 -15.88 6.97
C SER A 12 13.76 -14.58 7.73
N MET A 13 14.38 -13.47 7.30
CA MET A 13 13.93 -12.17 7.78
C MET A 13 12.47 -12.03 7.36
N THR A 14 11.57 -12.09 8.34
CA THR A 14 10.12 -11.91 8.13
C THR A 14 9.92 -10.65 7.29
N ARG A 15 9.26 -10.77 6.14
CA ARG A 15 9.18 -9.67 5.18
C ARG A 15 8.28 -8.57 5.72
N LEU A 16 8.72 -7.31 5.64
CA LEU A 16 7.85 -6.16 5.92
C LEU A 16 7.15 -5.74 4.63
N ILE A 17 5.81 -5.73 4.66
CA ILE A 17 4.97 -5.31 3.56
C ILE A 17 4.08 -4.18 4.09
N VAL A 18 3.91 -3.13 3.28
CA VAL A 18 3.29 -1.89 3.72
C VAL A 18 2.34 -1.42 2.61
N ASP A 19 1.15 -0.95 2.98
CA ASP A 19 0.34 -0.15 2.07
C ASP A 19 1.00 1.22 1.83
N PHE A 20 0.56 1.93 0.79
CA PHE A 20 1.11 3.23 0.42
C PHE A 20 0.25 4.40 0.90
N ASP A 21 -0.89 4.62 0.25
CA ASP A 21 -1.78 5.74 0.52
C ASP A 21 -2.35 5.65 1.94
N LEU A 22 -2.37 6.75 2.67
CA LEU A 22 -2.78 6.83 4.09
C LEU A 22 -2.03 5.90 5.06
N THR A 23 -1.08 5.10 4.61
CA THR A 23 -0.21 4.27 5.45
C THR A 23 1.21 4.81 5.48
N LEU A 24 1.92 4.89 4.36
CA LEU A 24 3.23 5.56 4.26
C LEU A 24 3.05 7.07 4.06
N THR A 25 1.99 7.46 3.36
CA THR A 25 1.66 8.86 3.11
C THR A 25 0.60 9.37 4.09
N ASN A 26 0.61 10.67 4.33
CA ASN A 26 -0.33 11.35 5.23
C ASN A 26 -1.67 11.70 4.56
N THR A 27 -1.80 11.40 3.27
CA THR A 27 -2.98 11.68 2.44
C THR A 27 -3.07 10.66 1.31
N GLU A 28 -4.27 10.50 0.76
CA GLU A 28 -4.49 9.88 -0.55
C GLU A 28 -3.69 10.62 -1.63
N THR A 29 -2.89 9.89 -2.41
CA THR A 29 -2.04 10.45 -3.46
C THR A 29 -2.54 10.19 -4.87
N THR A 30 -3.44 9.23 -5.06
CA THR A 30 -4.09 8.99 -6.37
C THR A 30 -4.70 10.27 -6.96
N PRO A 31 -5.40 11.14 -6.19
CA PRO A 31 -5.86 12.42 -6.70
C PRO A 31 -4.76 13.39 -7.14
N ILE A 32 -3.61 13.37 -6.46
CA ILE A 32 -2.47 14.24 -6.74
C ILE A 32 -1.80 13.80 -8.05
N LEU A 33 -1.61 12.49 -8.23
CA LEU A 33 -1.10 11.90 -9.46
C LEU A 33 -2.06 12.14 -10.63
N GLY A 34 -3.36 11.89 -10.42
CA GLY A 34 -4.40 12.15 -11.42
C GLY A 34 -4.44 13.61 -11.88
N GLN A 35 -4.38 14.55 -10.93
CA GLN A 35 -4.30 15.99 -11.24
C GLN A 35 -3.04 16.34 -12.03
N PHE A 36 -1.89 15.77 -11.67
CA PHE A 36 -0.65 15.95 -12.45
C PHE A 36 -0.77 15.46 -13.89
N GLY A 37 -1.46 14.33 -14.09
CA GLY A 37 -1.78 13.84 -15.42
C GLY A 37 -2.60 14.85 -16.22
N LEU A 38 -3.63 15.43 -15.61
CA LEU A 38 -4.45 16.47 -16.24
C LEU A 38 -3.68 17.77 -16.54
N ASP A 39 -2.84 18.22 -15.62
CA ASP A 39 -2.09 19.47 -15.75
C ASP A 39 -1.00 19.39 -16.82
N THR A 40 -0.38 18.21 -16.95
CA THR A 40 0.75 17.98 -17.86
C THR A 40 0.29 17.44 -19.21
N GLY A 41 -0.78 16.63 -19.21
CA GLY A 41 -1.39 16.06 -20.40
C GLY A 41 -2.18 17.11 -21.18
N LYS A 42 -2.11 17.05 -22.52
CA LYS A 42 -2.84 17.96 -23.41
C LYS A 42 -4.15 17.36 -23.96
N HIS A 43 -4.51 16.17 -23.47
CA HIS A 43 -5.53 15.32 -24.10
C HIS A 43 -6.89 15.35 -23.38
N CYS A 44 -6.91 15.61 -22.08
CA CYS A 44 -8.14 15.64 -21.30
C CYS A 44 -8.75 17.04 -21.25
N LYS A 45 -10.07 17.14 -21.42
CA LYS A 45 -10.84 18.38 -21.23
C LYS A 45 -11.66 18.39 -19.94
N GLN A 46 -11.73 17.27 -19.24
CA GLN A 46 -12.51 17.13 -18.03
C GLN A 46 -11.71 17.58 -16.81
N PRO A 47 -12.32 18.31 -15.85
CA PRO A 47 -11.67 18.61 -14.58
C PRO A 47 -11.55 17.35 -13.73
N TRP A 48 -10.64 17.34 -12.75
CA TRP A 48 -10.48 16.20 -11.83
C TRP A 48 -11.79 15.80 -11.11
N SER A 49 -12.63 16.80 -10.77
CA SER A 49 -13.92 16.58 -10.12
C SER A 49 -14.87 15.68 -10.91
N TYR A 50 -14.78 15.65 -12.24
CA TYR A 50 -15.56 14.73 -13.09
C TYR A 50 -15.22 13.26 -12.79
N PHE A 51 -13.94 12.94 -12.63
CA PHE A 51 -13.51 11.56 -12.37
C PHE A 51 -13.94 11.11 -10.97
N VAL A 52 -13.80 12.00 -9.99
CA VAL A 52 -14.20 11.74 -8.60
C VAL A 52 -15.70 11.50 -8.50
N SER A 53 -16.53 12.40 -9.04
CA SER A 53 -17.99 12.26 -8.92
C SER A 53 -18.49 10.99 -9.61
N THR A 54 -17.97 10.69 -10.80
CA THR A 54 -18.37 9.49 -11.55
C THR A 54 -17.91 8.20 -10.85
N TYR A 55 -16.73 8.21 -10.22
CA TYR A 55 -16.28 7.08 -9.40
C TYR A 55 -17.20 6.85 -8.18
N MET A 56 -17.57 7.90 -7.45
CA MET A 56 -18.47 7.78 -6.30
C MET A 56 -19.86 7.28 -6.71
N ASP A 57 -20.36 7.73 -7.86
CA ASP A 57 -21.61 7.23 -8.43
C ASP A 57 -21.56 5.74 -8.76
N ASP A 58 -20.44 5.26 -9.32
CA ASP A 58 -20.23 3.85 -9.60
C ASP A 58 -20.14 3.04 -8.30
N TYR A 59 -19.29 3.48 -7.36
CA TYR A 59 -19.06 2.80 -6.09
C TYR A 59 -20.34 2.59 -5.28
N GLY A 60 -21.31 3.51 -5.37
CA GLY A 60 -22.61 3.36 -4.72
C GLY A 60 -23.60 2.40 -5.41
N LYS A 61 -23.29 1.94 -6.62
CA LYS A 61 -24.24 1.21 -7.49
C LYS A 61 -23.74 -0.17 -7.93
N MET A 62 -22.47 -0.48 -7.78
CA MET A 62 -21.88 -1.74 -8.26
C MET A 62 -20.83 -2.28 -7.28
N GLU A 63 -20.35 -3.49 -7.58
CA GLU A 63 -19.28 -4.12 -6.83
C GLU A 63 -17.97 -3.34 -6.95
N GLN A 64 -17.18 -3.31 -5.87
CA GLN A 64 -15.97 -2.48 -5.78
C GLN A 64 -15.03 -2.69 -6.96
N ARG A 65 -14.72 -3.94 -7.31
CA ARG A 65 -13.84 -4.25 -8.46
C ARG A 65 -14.36 -3.66 -9.77
N GLU A 66 -15.67 -3.68 -9.99
CA GLU A 66 -16.27 -3.12 -11.20
C GLU A 66 -16.15 -1.59 -11.20
N ALA A 67 -16.39 -0.94 -10.06
CA ALA A 67 -16.21 0.50 -9.91
C ALA A 67 -14.76 0.93 -10.17
N GLU A 68 -13.78 0.20 -9.62
CA GLU A 68 -12.35 0.44 -9.84
C GLU A 68 -11.98 0.28 -11.33
N ALA A 69 -12.41 -0.82 -11.97
CA ALA A 69 -12.14 -1.08 -13.38
C ALA A 69 -12.73 0.02 -14.29
N ARG A 70 -13.95 0.49 -14.01
CA ARG A 70 -14.57 1.60 -14.75
C ARG A 70 -13.85 2.92 -14.51
N SER A 71 -13.32 3.14 -13.30
CA SER A 71 -12.49 4.29 -12.97
C SER A 71 -11.24 4.34 -13.87
N LEU A 72 -10.49 3.23 -13.94
CA LEU A 72 -9.31 3.12 -14.80
C LEU A 72 -9.67 3.31 -16.29
N ALA A 73 -10.77 2.70 -16.75
CA ALA A 73 -11.24 2.86 -18.12
C ALA A 73 -11.54 4.34 -18.46
N ARG A 74 -12.13 5.10 -17.54
CA ARG A 74 -12.37 6.55 -17.73
C ARG A 74 -11.08 7.35 -17.81
N ILE A 75 -10.11 7.05 -16.94
CA ILE A 75 -8.79 7.69 -16.95
C ILE A 75 -8.12 7.46 -18.31
N HIS A 76 -8.19 6.24 -18.84
CA HIS A 76 -7.70 5.89 -20.17
C HIS A 76 -8.42 6.62 -21.31
N GLN A 77 -9.76 6.54 -21.34
CA GLN A 77 -10.58 7.14 -22.40
C GLN A 77 -10.36 8.66 -22.54
N ASN A 78 -10.05 9.34 -21.44
CA ASN A 78 -9.78 10.77 -21.42
C ASN A 78 -8.27 11.09 -21.60
N GLY A 79 -7.42 10.08 -21.74
CA GLY A 79 -5.99 10.23 -22.00
C GLY A 79 -5.26 10.99 -20.88
N VAL A 80 -5.67 10.81 -19.62
CA VAL A 80 -5.14 11.58 -18.47
C VAL A 80 -3.62 11.46 -18.37
N PHE A 81 -3.06 10.28 -18.59
CA PHE A 81 -1.61 10.05 -18.54
C PHE A 81 -0.94 9.95 -19.91
N LYS A 82 -1.70 10.14 -21.01
CA LYS A 82 -1.19 9.91 -22.36
C LYS A 82 -0.04 10.88 -22.67
N GLY A 83 1.09 10.33 -23.12
CA GLY A 83 2.28 11.08 -23.49
C GLY A 83 3.21 11.45 -22.34
N LEU A 84 2.93 11.03 -21.11
CA LEU A 84 3.87 11.18 -20.00
C LEU A 84 4.92 10.07 -20.01
N THR A 85 6.12 10.40 -19.56
CA THR A 85 7.21 9.43 -19.39
C THR A 85 7.27 8.91 -17.95
N ARG A 86 7.90 7.74 -17.76
CA ARG A 86 8.19 7.21 -16.41
C ARG A 86 8.99 8.22 -15.57
N ALA A 87 10.00 8.86 -16.17
CA ALA A 87 10.84 9.85 -15.51
C ALA A 87 10.04 11.05 -15.00
N GLN A 88 9.12 11.60 -15.80
CA GLN A 88 8.29 12.72 -15.37
C GLN A 88 7.41 12.37 -14.16
N ILE A 89 6.83 11.17 -14.15
CA ILE A 89 6.00 10.69 -13.03
C ILE A 89 6.86 10.49 -11.77
N TYR A 90 8.04 9.88 -11.93
CA TYR A 90 8.99 9.68 -10.85
C TYR A 90 9.47 11.00 -10.24
N GLU A 91 9.98 11.92 -11.06
CA GLU A 91 10.49 13.22 -10.63
C GLU A 91 9.41 14.04 -9.94
N TYR A 92 8.16 13.97 -10.43
CA TYR A 92 7.06 14.62 -9.76
C TYR A 92 6.78 13.99 -8.39
N GLY A 93 6.79 12.67 -8.26
CA GLY A 93 6.70 11.97 -6.96
C GLY A 93 7.81 12.38 -6.00
N GLN A 94 9.05 12.41 -6.48
CA GLN A 94 10.22 12.81 -5.71
C GLN A 94 10.08 14.24 -5.18
N SER A 95 9.64 15.17 -6.03
CA SER A 95 9.42 16.57 -5.64
C SER A 95 8.37 16.74 -4.53
N ARG A 96 7.49 15.76 -4.33
CA ARG A 96 6.40 15.77 -3.34
C ARG A 96 6.72 14.99 -2.07
N SER A 97 7.77 14.16 -2.07
CA SER A 97 8.13 13.25 -0.98
C SER A 97 8.04 13.89 0.41
N ALA A 98 8.72 15.03 0.63
CA ALA A 98 8.75 15.72 1.92
C ALA A 98 7.37 16.17 2.44
N SER A 99 6.43 16.46 1.53
CA SER A 99 5.06 16.88 1.90
C SER A 99 4.09 15.72 2.10
N LEU A 100 4.34 14.58 1.44
CA LEU A 100 3.40 13.46 1.42
C LEU A 100 3.72 12.39 2.46
N LEU A 101 4.98 12.18 2.82
CA LEU A 101 5.34 11.15 3.79
C LEU A 101 4.79 11.47 5.18
N ARG A 102 4.32 10.44 5.89
CA ARG A 102 4.00 10.58 7.32
C ARG A 102 5.28 10.83 8.12
N ALA A 103 5.15 11.63 9.16
CA ALA A 103 6.23 11.83 10.13
C ALA A 103 6.60 10.49 10.80
N GLY A 104 7.89 10.27 11.05
CA GLY A 104 8.39 9.06 11.71
C GLY A 104 8.61 7.86 10.79
N VAL A 105 8.14 7.88 9.53
CA VAL A 105 8.31 6.76 8.58
C VAL A 105 9.78 6.41 8.39
N LYS A 106 10.61 7.43 8.13
CA LYS A 106 12.03 7.24 7.85
C LYS A 106 12.77 6.69 9.07
N GLU A 107 12.46 7.24 10.25
CA GLU A 107 13.06 6.83 11.51
C GLU A 107 12.66 5.40 11.90
N ALA A 108 11.39 5.05 11.71
CA ALA A 108 10.85 3.74 12.07
C ALA A 108 11.36 2.61 11.16
N LEU A 109 11.50 2.88 9.86
CA LEU A 109 12.02 1.93 8.89
C LEU A 109 13.55 1.82 8.95
N GLY A 110 14.25 2.95 9.14
CA GLY A 110 15.71 3.01 9.02
C GLY A 110 16.18 2.45 7.68
N GLU A 111 17.18 1.57 7.71
CA GLU A 111 17.71 0.88 6.52
C GLU A 111 16.99 -0.45 6.21
N ARG A 112 15.87 -0.75 6.90
CA ARG A 112 15.18 -2.03 6.74
C ARG A 112 14.46 -2.09 5.40
N PRO A 113 14.80 -3.04 4.50
CA PRO A 113 14.09 -3.17 3.24
C PRO A 113 12.64 -3.58 3.46
N PHE A 114 11.72 -2.99 2.69
CA PHE A 114 10.28 -3.31 2.74
C PHE A 114 9.66 -3.35 1.35
N ASP A 115 8.54 -4.05 1.24
CA ASP A 115 7.72 -4.07 0.03
C ASP A 115 6.53 -3.15 0.18
N VAL A 116 6.09 -2.58 -0.95
CA VAL A 116 4.85 -1.82 -1.04
C VAL A 116 3.83 -2.61 -1.85
N VAL A 117 2.60 -2.73 -1.35
CA VAL A 117 1.46 -3.28 -2.10
C VAL A 117 0.33 -2.26 -2.07
N SER A 118 -0.06 -1.73 -3.22
CA SER A 118 -0.98 -0.60 -3.30
C SER A 118 -1.92 -0.68 -4.51
N VAL A 119 -3.10 -0.08 -4.38
CA VAL A 119 -4.04 0.13 -5.50
C VAL A 119 -3.67 1.34 -6.36
N ASN A 120 -2.60 2.07 -6.02
CA ASN A 120 -2.14 3.23 -6.77
C ASN A 120 -1.85 2.88 -8.25
N TRP A 121 -1.82 3.90 -9.10
CA TRP A 121 -1.82 3.76 -10.55
C TRP A 121 -0.45 3.68 -11.20
N SER A 122 0.62 3.98 -10.46
CA SER A 122 1.97 3.98 -11.02
C SER A 122 3.03 3.57 -10.00
N PRO A 123 3.89 2.57 -10.33
CA PRO A 123 5.01 2.23 -9.47
C PRO A 123 6.12 3.29 -9.54
N ASP A 124 6.22 4.05 -10.64
CA ASP A 124 7.18 5.15 -10.78
C ASP A 124 6.82 6.31 -9.84
N TRP A 125 5.52 6.60 -9.68
CA TRP A 125 5.02 7.58 -8.70
C TRP A 125 5.40 7.19 -7.27
N ILE A 126 5.08 5.95 -6.88
CA ILE A 126 5.39 5.41 -5.54
C ILE A 126 6.90 5.48 -5.30
N ARG A 127 7.72 5.01 -6.26
CA ARG A 127 9.18 5.04 -6.12
C ARG A 127 9.72 6.46 -6.02
N GLY A 128 9.17 7.41 -6.78
CA GLY A 128 9.52 8.82 -6.64
C GLY A 128 9.24 9.35 -5.23
N VAL A 129 8.02 9.15 -4.72
CA VAL A 129 7.64 9.60 -3.37
C VAL A 129 8.52 8.95 -2.29
N LEU A 130 8.93 7.70 -2.48
CA LEU A 130 9.71 6.91 -1.53
C LEU A 130 11.22 6.85 -1.84
N ASP A 131 11.74 7.70 -2.73
CA ASP A 131 13.11 7.65 -3.26
C ASP A 131 14.21 7.60 -2.18
N THR A 132 13.95 8.17 -1.01
CA THR A 132 14.91 8.20 0.11
C THR A 132 14.76 7.04 1.11
N LEU A 133 13.89 6.07 0.83
CA LEU A 133 13.58 4.93 1.69
C LEU A 133 14.05 3.62 1.04
N PRO A 134 14.37 2.58 1.82
CA PRO A 134 14.86 1.30 1.32
C PRO A 134 13.73 0.43 0.73
N VAL A 135 12.99 0.96 -0.25
CA VAL A 135 11.94 0.20 -0.95
C VAL A 135 12.58 -0.92 -1.73
N ARG A 136 12.22 -2.15 -1.40
CA ARG A 136 12.72 -3.34 -2.07
C ARG A 136 11.92 -3.64 -3.32
N GLN A 137 10.59 -3.66 -3.23
CA GLN A 137 9.67 -3.96 -4.32
C GLN A 137 8.39 -3.13 -4.19
N VAL A 138 7.77 -2.80 -5.32
CA VAL A 138 6.46 -2.15 -5.41
C VAL A 138 5.55 -3.02 -6.25
N TYR A 139 4.39 -3.39 -5.71
CA TYR A 139 3.33 -4.08 -6.43
C TYR A 139 2.08 -3.19 -6.45
N CYS A 140 1.75 -2.68 -7.62
CA CYS A 140 0.57 -1.86 -7.87
C CYS A 140 0.18 -1.95 -9.34
N ASN A 141 -0.81 -1.18 -9.76
CA ASN A 141 -1.12 -1.00 -11.18
C ASN A 141 0.02 -0.25 -11.87
N ASP A 142 0.16 -0.40 -13.19
CA ASP A 142 1.17 0.34 -13.96
C ASP A 142 0.54 0.95 -15.22
N LEU A 143 1.12 2.04 -15.71
CA LEU A 143 0.75 2.58 -17.01
C LEU A 143 1.31 1.67 -18.10
N ILE A 144 0.58 1.54 -19.21
CA ILE A 144 1.10 0.90 -20.41
C ILE A 144 1.89 1.94 -21.21
N TYR A 145 3.07 1.56 -21.69
CA TYR A 145 3.98 2.44 -22.43
C TYR A 145 4.19 1.94 -23.86
N ASP A 146 4.28 2.89 -24.79
CA ASP A 146 4.79 2.69 -26.15
C ASP A 146 6.11 3.46 -26.28
N GLY A 147 7.22 2.73 -26.25
CA GLY A 147 8.54 3.30 -26.01
C GLY A 147 8.60 3.97 -24.63
N ASP A 148 9.01 5.23 -24.58
CA ASP A 148 9.15 5.99 -23.33
C ASP A 148 7.86 6.66 -22.87
N TYR A 149 6.80 6.63 -23.68
CA TYR A 149 5.60 7.43 -23.47
C TYR A 149 4.40 6.55 -23.10
N ALA A 150 3.68 6.94 -22.05
CA ALA A 150 2.46 6.25 -21.63
C ALA A 150 1.36 6.39 -22.69
N THR A 151 0.66 5.29 -22.97
CA THR A 151 -0.48 5.26 -23.89
C THR A 151 -1.73 5.94 -23.32
N GLY A 152 -1.73 6.12 -21.99
CA GLY A 152 -2.87 6.56 -21.18
C GLY A 152 -3.65 5.40 -20.55
N GLU A 153 -3.42 4.16 -20.99
CA GLU A 153 -3.99 2.95 -20.37
C GLU A 153 -3.25 2.59 -19.08
N ILE A 154 -4.00 2.04 -18.13
CA ILE A 154 -3.48 1.51 -16.86
C ILE A 154 -3.74 0.00 -16.87
N GLU A 155 -2.69 -0.80 -16.79
CA GLU A 155 -2.78 -2.24 -16.63
C GLU A 155 -3.17 -2.56 -15.17
N PRO A 156 -4.36 -3.13 -14.92
CA PRO A 156 -4.82 -3.43 -13.58
C PRO A 156 -4.10 -4.68 -13.04
N ALA A 157 -3.39 -4.52 -11.92
CA ALA A 157 -2.75 -5.60 -11.18
C ALA A 157 -3.26 -5.70 -9.73
N VAL A 158 -3.63 -4.57 -9.12
CA VAL A 158 -4.12 -4.49 -7.74
C VAL A 158 -5.28 -3.50 -7.67
N LEU A 159 -6.51 -3.99 -7.55
CA LEU A 159 -7.72 -3.14 -7.47
C LEU A 159 -8.42 -3.24 -6.12
N VAL A 160 -8.42 -4.41 -5.51
CA VAL A 160 -9.17 -4.69 -4.27
C VAL A 160 -8.33 -5.51 -3.28
N THR A 161 -8.87 -5.73 -2.08
CA THR A 161 -8.15 -6.41 -0.99
C THR A 161 -7.70 -7.83 -1.37
N GLU A 162 -8.51 -8.56 -2.16
CA GLU A 162 -8.18 -9.89 -2.68
C GLU A 162 -6.94 -9.86 -3.58
N ASP A 163 -6.76 -8.79 -4.38
CA ASP A 163 -5.60 -8.65 -5.26
C ASP A 163 -4.33 -8.40 -4.44
N LYS A 164 -4.42 -7.55 -3.41
CA LYS A 164 -3.29 -7.33 -2.48
C LYS A 164 -2.85 -8.65 -1.85
N GLN A 165 -3.79 -9.44 -1.34
CA GLN A 165 -3.51 -10.75 -0.74
C GLN A 165 -2.89 -11.72 -1.75
N ALA A 166 -3.47 -11.82 -2.95
CA ALA A 166 -2.99 -12.73 -3.99
C ALA A 166 -1.56 -12.41 -4.44
N VAL A 167 -1.23 -11.13 -4.62
CA VAL A 167 0.11 -10.66 -4.95
C VAL A 167 1.10 -11.01 -3.84
N ILE A 168 0.75 -10.78 -2.57
CA ILE A 168 1.63 -11.11 -1.45
C ILE A 168 1.92 -12.61 -1.41
N ARG A 169 0.88 -13.45 -1.50
CA ARG A 169 1.00 -14.92 -1.47
C ARG A 169 1.84 -15.49 -2.63
N LYS A 170 1.90 -14.79 -3.77
CA LYS A 170 2.78 -15.17 -4.90
C LYS A 170 4.27 -15.02 -4.56
N HIS A 171 4.61 -14.10 -3.67
CA HIS A 171 6.00 -13.70 -3.39
C HIS A 171 6.48 -14.02 -1.98
N VAL A 172 5.56 -14.37 -1.07
CA VAL A 172 5.81 -14.65 0.34
C VAL A 172 4.89 -15.78 0.78
N PRO A 173 5.39 -16.78 1.51
CA PRO A 173 4.54 -17.75 2.19
C PRO A 173 3.53 -17.06 3.11
N GLU A 174 2.32 -17.61 3.17
CA GLU A 174 1.27 -17.16 4.09
C GLU A 174 1.80 -17.17 5.53
N GLY A 175 1.53 -16.08 6.28
CA GLY A 175 1.98 -15.96 7.66
C GLY A 175 3.49 -15.74 7.87
N ASP A 176 4.28 -15.48 6.81
CA ASP A 176 5.72 -15.17 6.92
C ASP A 176 6.04 -13.69 6.60
N TYR A 177 5.11 -12.79 6.91
CA TYR A 177 5.28 -11.35 6.77
C TYR A 177 4.60 -10.53 7.86
N LEU A 178 5.11 -9.31 8.08
CA LEU A 178 4.43 -8.23 8.78
C LEU A 178 3.69 -7.40 7.74
N TYR A 179 2.49 -6.94 8.07
CA TYR A 179 1.73 -6.05 7.20
C TYR A 179 1.29 -4.80 7.94
N VAL A 180 1.50 -3.63 7.34
CA VAL A 180 0.97 -2.35 7.82
C VAL A 180 -0.04 -1.82 6.81
N GLY A 181 -1.24 -1.50 7.27
CA GLY A 181 -2.30 -0.87 6.45
C GLY A 181 -3.27 -0.07 7.32
N ASP A 182 -4.18 0.67 6.70
CA ASP A 182 -5.07 1.60 7.41
C ASP A 182 -6.57 1.37 7.14
N SER A 183 -6.91 0.60 6.10
CA SER A 183 -8.27 0.56 5.57
C SER A 183 -8.84 -0.84 5.35
N MET A 184 -10.12 -0.90 4.97
CA MET A 184 -10.75 -2.15 4.53
C MET A 184 -10.08 -2.76 3.29
N GLY A 185 -9.39 -1.97 2.47
CA GLY A 185 -8.59 -2.47 1.35
C GLY A 185 -7.43 -3.37 1.79
N ASP A 186 -7.05 -3.30 3.07
CA ASP A 186 -5.96 -4.07 3.67
C ASP A 186 -6.44 -5.26 4.50
N LEU A 187 -7.76 -5.48 4.59
CA LEU A 187 -8.32 -6.50 5.48
C LEU A 187 -7.69 -7.88 5.26
N LEU A 188 -7.65 -8.37 4.02
CA LEU A 188 -7.15 -9.70 3.74
C LEU A 188 -5.62 -9.82 3.93
N PRO A 189 -4.78 -8.89 3.46
CA PRO A 189 -3.36 -8.85 3.82
C PRO A 189 -3.09 -8.86 5.33
N LEU A 190 -3.88 -8.10 6.12
CA LEU A 190 -3.79 -8.06 7.58
C LEU A 190 -4.23 -9.40 8.22
N VAL A 191 -5.29 -10.02 7.71
CA VAL A 191 -5.75 -11.34 8.18
C VAL A 191 -4.72 -12.43 7.91
N ASP A 192 -3.94 -12.33 6.85
CA ASP A 192 -2.91 -13.34 6.55
C ASP A 192 -1.56 -13.08 7.21
N ALA A 193 -1.30 -11.83 7.64
CA ALA A 193 -0.02 -11.44 8.21
C ALA A 193 0.28 -12.17 9.53
N ARG A 194 1.57 -12.45 9.76
CA ARG A 194 2.07 -12.96 11.05
C ARG A 194 1.77 -11.97 12.17
N ILE A 195 2.05 -10.70 11.89
CA ILE A 195 1.80 -9.57 12.78
C ILE A 195 1.08 -8.52 11.93
N PRO A 196 -0.26 -8.42 12.05
CA PRO A 196 -0.99 -7.30 11.47
C PRO A 196 -0.76 -6.04 12.30
N ILE A 197 -0.49 -4.94 11.61
CA ILE A 197 -0.33 -3.61 12.19
C ILE A 197 -1.31 -2.68 11.48
N VAL A 198 -2.28 -2.15 12.22
CA VAL A 198 -3.23 -1.15 11.71
C VAL A 198 -2.75 0.24 12.12
N ILE A 199 -2.54 1.13 11.17
CA ILE A 199 -2.30 2.55 11.45
C ILE A 199 -3.60 3.34 11.29
N GLY A 200 -3.93 4.17 12.29
CA GLY A 200 -5.18 4.93 12.35
C GLY A 200 -6.32 4.24 13.09
N ASP A 201 -7.55 4.68 12.85
CA ASP A 201 -8.73 4.36 13.67
C ASP A 201 -9.96 3.93 12.84
N ASN A 202 -9.75 3.32 11.67
CA ASN A 202 -10.84 2.83 10.82
C ASN A 202 -11.70 1.79 11.55
N LYS A 203 -12.82 2.24 12.15
CA LYS A 203 -13.68 1.42 13.01
C LYS A 203 -14.16 0.16 12.31
N LYS A 204 -14.57 0.27 11.04
CA LYS A 204 -15.06 -0.88 10.27
C LYS A 204 -13.96 -1.95 10.14
N LEU A 205 -12.73 -1.56 9.83
CA LEU A 205 -11.59 -2.48 9.78
C LEU A 205 -11.31 -3.11 11.16
N LEU A 206 -11.20 -2.29 12.20
CA LEU A 206 -10.90 -2.72 13.56
C LEU A 206 -11.95 -3.71 14.08
N ASP A 207 -13.23 -3.40 13.91
CA ASP A 207 -14.35 -4.25 14.29
C ASP A 207 -14.35 -5.56 13.48
N THR A 208 -14.10 -5.50 12.17
CA THR A 208 -14.04 -6.70 11.33
C THR A 208 -12.91 -7.64 11.73
N LEU A 209 -11.70 -7.11 12.00
CA LEU A 209 -10.56 -7.91 12.45
C LEU A 209 -10.84 -8.61 13.79
N ARG A 210 -11.50 -7.91 14.72
CA ARG A 210 -11.87 -8.46 16.03
C ARG A 210 -12.99 -9.50 15.90
N ASP A 211 -14.11 -9.11 15.32
CA ASP A 211 -15.37 -9.85 15.42
C ASP A 211 -15.44 -11.02 14.43
N SER A 212 -14.87 -10.85 13.23
CA SER A 212 -14.91 -11.87 12.18
C SER A 212 -13.66 -12.76 12.14
N TYR A 213 -12.51 -12.24 12.59
CA TYR A 213 -11.22 -12.94 12.48
C TYR A 213 -10.51 -13.22 13.80
N SER A 214 -11.09 -12.83 14.94
CA SER A 214 -10.49 -13.05 16.28
C SER A 214 -9.05 -12.52 16.40
N ILE A 215 -8.75 -11.41 15.72
CA ILE A 215 -7.48 -10.70 15.82
C ILE A 215 -7.64 -9.60 16.88
N CYS A 216 -6.91 -9.75 17.99
CA CYS A 216 -6.91 -8.77 19.07
C CYS A 216 -5.82 -7.73 18.79
N LEU A 217 -6.23 -6.52 18.44
CA LEU A 217 -5.31 -5.39 18.24
C LEU A 217 -5.05 -4.70 19.58
N GLN A 218 -3.78 -4.49 19.89
CA GLN A 218 -3.33 -3.79 21.10
C GLN A 218 -2.45 -2.58 20.75
N GLU A 219 -2.43 -1.58 21.62
CA GLU A 219 -1.44 -0.51 21.54
C GLU A 219 -0.06 -1.04 21.99
N PRO A 220 1.06 -0.67 21.34
CA PRO A 220 2.39 -1.24 21.61
C PRO A 220 2.89 -1.09 23.05
N SER A 221 2.39 -0.09 23.78
CA SER A 221 2.76 0.22 25.16
C SER A 221 1.89 -0.45 26.22
N THR A 222 0.86 -1.20 25.83
CA THR A 222 -0.07 -1.83 26.79
C THR A 222 0.46 -3.20 27.23
N PRO A 223 0.69 -3.46 28.52
CA PRO A 223 1.04 -4.79 29.00
C PRO A 223 -0.13 -5.74 28.72
N SER A 224 0.09 -6.79 27.93
CA SER A 224 -0.98 -7.74 27.63
C SER A 224 -1.10 -8.80 28.72
N SER A 225 -2.29 -8.89 29.32
CA SER A 225 -2.82 -10.17 29.79
C SER A 225 -2.93 -11.09 28.57
N ARG A 226 -2.56 -12.38 28.69
CA ARG A 226 -2.55 -13.33 27.56
C ARG A 226 -3.86 -13.22 26.74
N PRO A 227 -3.83 -12.62 25.55
CA PRO A 227 -5.04 -12.44 24.77
C PRO A 227 -5.52 -13.79 24.26
N GLN A 228 -6.84 -13.97 24.21
CA GLN A 228 -7.44 -15.09 23.47
C GLN A 228 -7.45 -14.70 21.98
N GLY A 229 -6.68 -15.41 21.15
CA GLY A 229 -6.62 -15.17 19.69
C GLY A 229 -5.25 -14.72 19.19
N ARG A 230 -5.16 -14.37 17.90
CA ARG A 230 -3.93 -13.84 17.29
C ARG A 230 -3.77 -12.37 17.65
N VAL A 231 -2.56 -11.97 18.02
CA VAL A 231 -2.26 -10.58 18.39
C VAL A 231 -1.81 -9.79 17.18
N GLY A 232 -2.38 -8.60 17.02
CA GLY A 232 -1.85 -7.54 16.15
C GLY A 232 -1.71 -6.24 16.91
N TYR A 233 -1.29 -5.20 16.21
CA TYR A 233 -1.11 -3.87 16.80
C TYR A 233 -1.98 -2.85 16.12
N ARG A 234 -2.50 -1.91 16.90
CA ARG A 234 -3.05 -0.66 16.39
C ARG A 234 -2.12 0.46 16.83
N VAL A 235 -1.85 1.40 15.93
CA VAL A 235 -0.99 2.55 16.17
C VAL A 235 -1.63 3.80 15.59
N ASP A 236 -1.30 4.97 16.14
CA ASP A 236 -1.65 6.27 15.58
C ASP A 236 -0.59 6.78 14.59
N GLN A 237 0.69 6.49 14.88
CA GLN A 237 1.84 7.06 14.20
C GLN A 237 2.95 6.03 13.97
N TRP A 238 3.88 6.34 13.08
CA TRP A 238 4.98 5.44 12.69
C TRP A 238 6.04 5.25 13.78
N ASP A 239 6.23 6.22 14.67
CA ASP A 239 7.16 6.10 15.79
C ASP A 239 6.84 4.90 16.69
N GLN A 240 5.55 4.63 16.92
CA GLN A 240 5.05 3.46 17.64
C GLN A 240 5.40 2.13 16.94
N ILE A 241 5.47 2.12 15.61
CA ILE A 241 5.80 0.92 14.81
C ILE A 241 7.26 0.48 15.05
N SER A 242 8.17 1.42 15.28
CA SER A 242 9.59 1.15 15.54
C SER A 242 9.81 0.13 16.66
N SER A 243 8.99 0.21 17.72
CA SER A 243 9.03 -0.72 18.87
C SER A 243 8.62 -2.15 18.51
N ILE A 244 7.65 -2.29 17.60
CA ILE A 244 7.16 -3.57 17.08
C ILE A 244 8.21 -4.19 16.16
N LEU A 245 8.82 -3.39 15.28
CA LEU A 245 9.86 -3.83 14.35
C LEU A 245 11.15 -4.26 15.08
N SER A 246 11.45 -3.65 16.23
CA SER A 246 12.62 -4.00 17.03
C SER A 246 12.43 -5.31 17.81
N SER A 247 11.22 -5.56 18.33
CA SER A 247 10.91 -6.77 19.11
C SER A 247 10.78 -8.03 18.25
N SER A 248 10.30 -7.91 17.01
CA SER A 248 10.11 -9.01 16.06
C SER A 248 11.40 -9.63 15.50
N VAL A 249 12.55 -8.96 15.67
CA VAL A 249 13.89 -9.49 15.29
C VAL A 249 14.45 -10.44 16.35
N SER A 250 13.95 -10.39 17.59
CA SER A 250 14.52 -11.10 18.74
C SER A 250 13.84 -12.45 19.06
N SER A 251 12.88 -12.90 18.25
CA SER A 251 12.04 -14.10 18.50
C SER A 251 12.24 -15.20 17.46
#